data_AF-A0AAV5STH1-F1
#
_entry.id   AF-A0AAV5STH1-F1
#
_cell.length_a   1.000
_cell.length_b   1.000
_cell.length_c   1.000
_cell.angle_alpha   90.00
_cell.angle_beta   90.00
_cell.angle_gamma   90.00
#
_symmetry.space_group_name_H-M   'P 1'
#
loop_
_entity.id
_entity.type
_entity.pdbx_description
1 polymer ?
#
loop_
_entity_poly.entity_id
_entity_poly.type
_entity_poly.pdbx_seq_one_letter_code
_entity_poly.pdbx_strand_id
1 'polypeptide(L)'
;TIPTLFITVQSHADFTTTPDNSNIRHLFLPDKNTNLGFDLYIGFDKYKAIDPVTYANDTRQLQEWAVSERKYFKNEFQLFLEAEIVCCRGVLTTIAKTPHYKDDTWRLVAVKQDGIIYLDDCGVVDERTFVSRNEWDARSTYCGHHFPRFMTKDKDGRKHEAGDDVVNSRETYNGVFRSDIILPDLSRIKLTYSADQGSGST
;
A
#
# COMPACT_ATOMS: atom_id res chain seq x y z
N THR A 1 -14.86 -13.88 4.43
CA THR A 1 -13.78 -14.71 5.02
C THR A 1 -12.70 -13.79 5.58
N ILE A 2 -12.02 -14.16 6.67
CA ILE A 2 -10.87 -13.39 7.18
C ILE A 2 -9.74 -13.47 6.13
N PRO A 3 -9.17 -12.35 5.67
CA PRO A 3 -8.02 -12.38 4.77
C PRO A 3 -6.82 -13.09 5.39
N THR A 4 -6.13 -13.92 4.63
CA THR A 4 -4.92 -14.60 5.07
C THR A 4 -3.71 -13.93 4.45
N LEU A 5 -2.78 -13.44 5.28
CA LEU A 5 -1.48 -12.95 4.82
C LEU A 5 -0.68 -14.13 4.26
N PHE A 6 -0.20 -13.98 3.03
CA PHE A 6 0.57 -15.00 2.33
C PHE A 6 2.07 -14.67 2.31
N ILE A 7 2.40 -13.42 1.98
CA ILE A 7 3.78 -12.93 1.90
C ILE A 7 3.83 -11.43 2.13
N THR A 8 5.01 -10.92 2.46
CA THR A 8 5.29 -9.51 2.64
C THR A 8 6.34 -9.07 1.63
N VAL A 9 6.13 -7.90 1.04
CA VAL A 9 6.98 -7.29 0.02
C VAL A 9 7.12 -5.82 0.39
N GLN A 10 8.30 -5.26 0.19
CA GLN A 10 8.58 -3.90 0.63
C GLN A 10 9.28 -3.12 -0.46
N SER A 11 9.08 -1.81 -0.48
CA SER A 11 9.90 -0.90 -1.29
C SER A 11 10.81 -0.07 -0.42
N HIS A 12 12.01 0.17 -0.93
CA HIS A 12 13.06 0.97 -0.29
C HIS A 12 13.17 2.35 -0.91
N ALA A 13 13.89 3.24 -0.22
CA ALA A 13 14.15 4.60 -0.67
C ALA A 13 14.82 4.69 -2.05
N ASP A 14 15.53 3.64 -2.47
CA ASP A 14 16.25 3.50 -3.73
C ASP A 14 15.44 2.80 -4.85
N PHE A 15 14.13 2.63 -4.64
CA PHE A 15 13.20 1.94 -5.55
C PHE A 15 13.44 0.44 -5.73
N THR A 16 14.28 -0.17 -4.89
CA THR A 16 14.39 -1.63 -4.85
C THR A 16 13.26 -2.23 -4.04
N THR A 17 12.94 -3.49 -4.33
CA THR A 17 11.97 -4.27 -3.56
C THR A 17 12.58 -5.54 -3.00
N THR A 18 12.28 -5.85 -1.74
CA THR A 18 12.70 -7.11 -1.10
C THR A 18 11.52 -7.85 -0.48
N PRO A 19 11.48 -9.19 -0.57
CA PRO A 19 10.46 -10.02 0.08
C PRO A 19 10.87 -10.36 1.52
N ASP A 20 11.03 -9.35 2.37
CA ASP A 20 11.44 -9.52 3.77
C ASP A 20 10.62 -8.66 4.74
N ASN A 21 11.08 -8.57 5.99
CA ASN A 21 10.46 -7.77 7.07
C ASN A 21 11.34 -6.59 7.53
N SER A 22 12.21 -6.06 6.67
CA SER A 22 13.18 -5.01 7.04
C SER A 22 12.57 -3.64 7.36
N ASN A 23 11.54 -3.20 6.64
CA ASN A 23 10.78 -1.94 6.82
C ASN A 23 9.55 -2.11 7.71
N ILE A 24 9.35 -3.27 8.37
CA ILE A 24 8.28 -3.40 9.34
C ILE A 24 8.54 -2.42 10.50
N ARG A 25 7.49 -1.72 10.95
CA ARG A 25 7.55 -0.94 12.18
C ARG A 25 6.47 -1.42 13.14
N HIS A 26 6.81 -1.36 14.41
CA HIS A 26 5.96 -1.85 15.48
C HIS A 26 5.25 -0.67 16.14
N LEU A 27 3.96 -0.84 16.42
CA LEU A 27 3.17 0.16 17.12
C LEU A 27 3.78 0.46 18.48
N PHE A 28 4.07 1.74 18.72
CA PHE A 28 4.41 2.28 20.01
C PHE A 28 3.17 2.92 20.63
N LEU A 29 2.69 2.33 21.72
CA LEU A 29 1.61 2.88 22.52
C LEU A 29 2.20 3.66 23.69
N PRO A 30 2.12 4.99 23.70
CA PRO A 30 2.52 5.79 24.84
C PRO A 30 1.58 5.57 26.03
N ASP A 31 2.09 5.77 27.24
CA ASP A 31 1.28 5.69 28.46
C ASP A 31 0.16 6.73 28.43
N LYS A 32 -0.98 6.41 29.05
CA LYS A 32 -2.20 7.23 29.04
C LYS A 32 -2.01 8.68 29.51
N ASN A 33 -0.99 8.93 30.35
CA ASN A 33 -0.69 10.25 30.91
C ASN A 33 0.40 11.00 30.14
N THR A 34 0.87 10.46 29.02
CA THR A 34 1.91 11.10 28.20
C THR A 34 1.29 12.24 27.40
N ASN A 35 1.78 13.46 27.60
CA ASN A 35 1.51 14.53 26.64
C ASN A 35 2.33 14.29 25.39
N LEU A 36 1.66 14.05 24.27
CA LEU A 36 2.31 13.64 23.03
C LEU A 36 2.88 14.81 22.23
N GLY A 37 2.30 16.00 22.34
CA GLY A 37 2.85 17.24 21.76
C GLY A 37 3.38 17.12 20.32
N PHE A 38 2.78 16.25 19.49
CA PHE A 38 3.32 15.92 18.18
C PHE A 38 3.31 17.14 17.27
N ASP A 39 4.50 17.65 16.93
CA ASP A 39 4.64 18.58 15.82
C ASP A 39 4.69 17.77 14.52
N LEU A 40 3.58 17.75 13.79
CA LEU A 40 3.52 17.02 12.52
C LEU A 40 4.21 17.76 11.37
N TYR A 41 4.61 19.01 11.56
CA TYR A 41 5.23 19.84 10.51
C TYR A 41 6.77 19.87 10.59
N ILE A 42 7.37 19.43 11.70
CA ILE A 42 8.82 19.47 11.90
C ILE A 42 9.57 18.63 10.87
N GLY A 43 10.40 19.25 10.04
CA GLY A 43 11.18 18.57 8.99
C GLY A 43 10.48 18.42 7.64
N PHE A 44 9.37 19.15 7.42
CA PHE A 44 8.67 19.18 6.11
C PHE A 44 9.58 19.62 4.96
N ASP A 45 10.54 20.52 5.22
CA ASP A 45 11.55 20.99 4.26
C ASP A 45 12.45 19.85 3.73
N LYS A 46 12.61 18.78 4.52
CA LYS A 46 13.37 17.57 4.16
C LYS A 46 12.50 16.49 3.51
N TYR A 47 11.20 16.71 3.33
CA TYR A 47 10.26 15.69 2.86
C TYR A 47 10.57 15.23 1.43
N LYS A 48 10.79 13.93 1.27
CA LYS A 48 11.00 13.29 -0.04
C LYS A 48 9.70 12.63 -0.49
N ALA A 49 8.83 13.43 -1.11
CA ALA A 49 7.61 12.93 -1.72
C ALA A 49 7.90 11.97 -2.89
N ILE A 50 6.97 11.05 -3.09
CA ILE A 50 6.83 10.26 -4.31
C ILE A 50 6.41 11.20 -5.44
N ASP A 51 7.05 11.05 -6.60
CA ASP A 51 6.54 11.64 -7.84
C ASP A 51 5.31 10.82 -8.30
N PRO A 52 4.12 11.44 -8.45
CA PRO A 52 2.91 10.76 -8.88
C PRO A 52 3.06 10.02 -10.22
N VAL A 53 3.90 10.53 -11.13
CA VAL A 53 4.15 9.87 -12.43
C VAL A 53 4.95 8.58 -12.24
N THR A 54 5.94 8.61 -11.36
CA THR A 54 6.80 7.45 -11.04
C THR A 54 6.03 6.33 -10.31
N TYR A 55 4.96 6.66 -9.58
CA TYR A 55 4.13 5.70 -8.82
C TYR A 55 2.74 5.48 -9.42
N ALA A 56 2.56 5.76 -10.70
CA ALA A 56 1.32 5.49 -11.41
C ALA A 56 0.92 4.01 -11.44
N ASN A 57 1.88 3.10 -11.18
CA ASN A 57 1.66 1.66 -11.09
C ASN A 57 1.73 1.20 -9.62
N ASP A 58 0.58 1.18 -8.95
CA ASP A 58 0.44 0.71 -7.56
C ASP A 58 0.69 -0.81 -7.45
N THR A 59 0.60 -1.55 -8.55
CA THR A 59 0.83 -3.00 -8.58
C THR A 59 2.29 -3.40 -8.77
N ARG A 60 3.22 -2.45 -8.95
CA ARG A 60 4.63 -2.73 -9.28
C ARG A 60 5.29 -3.73 -8.33
N GLN A 61 5.10 -3.56 -7.03
CA GLN A 61 5.71 -4.44 -6.02
C GLN A 61 5.15 -5.87 -6.09
N LEU A 62 3.84 -6.00 -6.35
CA LEU A 62 3.19 -7.28 -6.56
C LEU A 62 3.70 -7.95 -7.84
N GLN A 63 3.94 -7.17 -8.91
CA GLN A 63 4.52 -7.65 -10.16
C GLN A 63 5.97 -8.09 -9.98
N GLU A 64 6.81 -7.28 -9.32
CA GLU A 64 8.22 -7.59 -9.06
C GLU A 64 8.36 -8.86 -8.22
N TRP A 65 7.52 -9.01 -7.19
CA TRP A 65 7.42 -10.24 -6.42
C TRP A 65 6.95 -11.44 -7.27
N ALA A 66 5.89 -11.28 -8.05
CA ALA A 66 5.41 -12.37 -8.90
C ALA A 66 6.49 -12.83 -9.89
N VAL A 67 7.27 -11.89 -10.44
CA VAL A 67 8.40 -12.19 -11.33
C VAL A 67 9.54 -12.90 -10.58
N SER A 68 9.86 -12.50 -9.34
CA SER A 68 10.91 -13.16 -8.55
C SER A 68 10.54 -14.60 -8.18
N GLU A 69 9.27 -14.83 -7.90
CA GLU A 69 8.75 -16.12 -7.44
C GLU A 69 8.35 -17.06 -8.57
N ARG A 70 8.06 -16.57 -9.78
CA ARG A 70 7.51 -17.37 -10.90
C ARG A 70 8.25 -18.69 -11.16
N LYS A 71 9.57 -18.73 -10.94
CA LYS A 71 10.42 -19.92 -11.15
C LYS A 71 10.12 -21.07 -10.18
N TYR A 72 9.50 -20.79 -9.04
CA TYR A 72 9.14 -21.78 -8.02
C TYR A 72 7.73 -22.36 -8.21
N PHE A 73 6.94 -21.81 -9.12
CA PHE A 73 5.56 -22.21 -9.39
C PHE A 73 5.43 -22.73 -10.82
N LYS A 74 4.46 -23.63 -11.06
CA LYS A 74 4.24 -24.17 -12.41
C LYS A 74 3.57 -23.16 -13.35
N ASN A 75 2.77 -22.25 -12.80
CA ASN A 75 2.03 -21.21 -13.51
C ASN A 75 1.57 -20.11 -12.53
N GLU A 76 1.07 -19.01 -13.06
CA GLU A 76 0.55 -17.86 -12.32
C GLU A 76 -0.63 -18.26 -11.41
N PHE A 77 -1.46 -19.21 -11.84
CA PHE A 77 -2.59 -19.68 -11.05
C PHE A 77 -2.15 -20.29 -9.72
N GLN A 78 -1.06 -21.06 -9.70
CA GLN A 78 -0.49 -21.56 -8.44
C GLN A 78 0.19 -20.45 -7.64
N LEU A 79 0.91 -19.53 -8.30
CA LEU A 79 1.60 -18.41 -7.65
C LEU A 79 0.61 -17.50 -6.90
N PHE A 80 -0.54 -17.23 -7.50
CA PHE A 80 -1.60 -16.42 -6.90
C PHE A 80 -2.65 -17.25 -6.14
N LEU A 81 -2.33 -18.48 -5.73
CA LEU A 81 -3.18 -19.34 -4.88
C LEU A 81 -4.59 -19.57 -5.45
N GLU A 82 -4.66 -19.83 -6.74
CA GLU A 82 -5.89 -20.07 -7.51
C GLU A 82 -6.83 -18.87 -7.55
N ALA A 83 -6.28 -17.65 -7.42
CA ALA A 83 -7.07 -16.44 -7.54
C ALA A 83 -7.69 -16.29 -8.93
N GLU A 84 -8.92 -15.80 -8.95
CA GLU A 84 -9.62 -15.38 -10.17
C GLU A 84 -9.34 -13.90 -10.46
N ILE A 85 -9.08 -13.11 -9.42
CA ILE A 85 -8.74 -11.69 -9.51
C ILE A 85 -7.44 -11.39 -8.75
N VAL A 86 -6.56 -10.60 -9.35
CA VAL A 86 -5.33 -10.06 -8.76
C VAL A 86 -5.30 -8.54 -8.88
N CYS A 87 -5.09 -7.82 -7.78
CA CYS A 87 -5.09 -6.34 -7.77
C CYS A 87 -4.42 -5.73 -6.53
N CYS A 88 -4.33 -4.40 -6.46
CA CYS A 88 -4.06 -3.70 -5.19
C CYS A 88 -5.35 -3.46 -4.40
N ARG A 89 -5.26 -3.41 -3.07
CA ARG A 89 -6.39 -3.09 -2.17
C ARG A 89 -7.06 -1.75 -2.50
N GLY A 90 -6.29 -0.79 -3.00
CA GLY A 90 -6.82 0.50 -3.46
C GLY A 90 -7.94 0.35 -4.48
N VAL A 91 -7.77 -0.55 -5.46
CA VAL A 91 -8.77 -0.86 -6.49
C VAL A 91 -10.08 -1.36 -5.88
N LEU A 92 -9.99 -2.31 -4.93
CA LEU A 92 -11.16 -2.84 -4.23
C LEU A 92 -11.90 -1.76 -3.44
N THR A 93 -11.14 -0.86 -2.80
CA THR A 93 -11.67 0.26 -2.04
C THR A 93 -12.42 1.22 -2.97
N THR A 94 -11.84 1.52 -4.13
CA THR A 94 -12.45 2.34 -5.17
C THR A 94 -13.77 1.75 -5.67
N ILE A 95 -13.82 0.44 -5.95
CA ILE A 95 -15.05 -0.24 -6.33
C ILE A 95 -16.07 -0.17 -5.20
N ALA A 96 -15.69 -0.53 -3.98
CA ALA A 96 -16.59 -0.61 -2.82
C ALA A 96 -17.21 0.74 -2.43
N LYS A 97 -16.48 1.86 -2.61
CA LYS A 97 -16.98 3.20 -2.29
C LYS A 97 -17.93 3.78 -3.34
N THR A 98 -17.96 3.21 -4.56
CA THR A 98 -18.74 3.72 -5.71
C THR A 98 -20.20 4.06 -5.37
N PRO A 99 -20.96 3.25 -4.61
CA PRO A 99 -22.36 3.56 -4.31
C PRO A 99 -22.54 4.83 -3.46
N HIS A 100 -21.50 5.25 -2.73
CA HIS A 100 -21.55 6.31 -1.73
C HIS A 100 -20.89 7.61 -2.16
N TYR A 101 -19.98 7.58 -3.14
CA TYR A 101 -19.21 8.74 -3.59
C TYR A 101 -19.46 9.00 -5.08
N LYS A 102 -20.59 9.64 -5.38
CA LYS A 102 -21.08 9.87 -6.76
C LYS A 102 -20.18 10.80 -7.58
N ASP A 103 -19.42 11.67 -6.93
CA ASP A 103 -18.54 12.64 -7.57
C ASP A 103 -17.10 12.11 -7.75
N ASP A 104 -16.76 10.97 -7.14
CA ASP A 104 -15.47 10.30 -7.30
C ASP A 104 -15.50 9.39 -8.54
N THR A 105 -15.10 9.95 -9.67
CA THR A 105 -14.89 9.18 -10.90
C THR A 105 -13.62 8.35 -10.80
N TRP A 106 -13.66 7.11 -11.29
CA TRP A 106 -12.51 6.21 -11.38
C TRP A 106 -12.51 5.44 -12.71
N ARG A 107 -11.33 4.92 -13.08
CA ARG A 107 -11.17 4.07 -14.26
C ARG A 107 -10.19 2.95 -13.94
N LEU A 108 -10.60 1.72 -14.22
CA LEU A 108 -9.76 0.54 -14.04
C LEU A 108 -9.41 -0.07 -15.39
N VAL A 109 -8.20 -0.61 -15.50
CA VAL A 109 -7.81 -1.52 -16.57
C VAL A 109 -7.98 -2.94 -16.05
N ALA A 110 -8.59 -3.79 -16.89
CA ALA A 110 -8.73 -5.22 -16.63
C ALA A 110 -8.04 -6.01 -17.74
N VAL A 111 -7.06 -6.84 -17.38
CA VAL A 111 -6.37 -7.74 -18.31
C VAL A 111 -6.62 -9.17 -17.87
N LYS A 112 -7.05 -10.05 -18.79
CA LYS A 112 -7.21 -11.47 -18.52
C LYS A 112 -6.05 -12.26 -19.11
N GLN A 113 -5.35 -13.02 -18.28
CA GLN A 113 -4.26 -13.90 -18.70
C GLN A 113 -4.33 -15.20 -17.89
N ASP A 114 -4.24 -16.34 -18.58
CA ASP A 114 -4.24 -17.69 -17.98
C ASP A 114 -5.38 -17.95 -16.97
N GLY A 115 -6.56 -17.38 -17.26
CA GLY A 115 -7.75 -17.52 -16.43
C GLY A 115 -7.87 -16.51 -15.29
N ILE A 116 -6.83 -15.71 -15.02
CA ILE A 116 -6.77 -14.70 -13.96
C ILE A 116 -7.09 -13.33 -14.55
N ILE A 117 -7.88 -12.52 -13.83
CA ILE A 117 -8.15 -11.12 -14.16
C ILE A 117 -7.27 -10.22 -13.29
N TYR A 118 -6.39 -9.48 -13.92
CA TYR A 118 -5.58 -8.45 -13.28
C TYR A 118 -6.32 -7.12 -13.36
N LEU A 119 -6.56 -6.48 -12.21
CA LEU A 119 -7.18 -5.16 -12.13
C LEU A 119 -6.17 -4.14 -11.62
N ASP A 120 -6.08 -3.02 -12.32
CA ASP A 120 -5.21 -1.91 -11.94
C ASP A 120 -5.95 -0.57 -12.10
N ASP A 121 -5.61 0.39 -11.25
CA ASP A 121 -6.15 1.75 -11.34
C ASP A 121 -5.33 2.55 -12.36
N CYS A 122 -5.98 3.01 -13.43
CA CYS A 122 -5.33 3.77 -14.49
C CYS A 122 -5.63 5.26 -14.45
N GLY A 123 -6.17 5.78 -13.33
CA GLY A 123 -6.58 7.18 -13.19
C GLY A 123 -5.50 8.21 -13.53
N VAL A 124 -4.21 7.82 -13.48
CA VAL A 124 -3.06 8.67 -13.83
C VAL A 124 -2.86 8.84 -15.35
N VAL A 125 -3.34 7.91 -16.19
CA VAL A 125 -3.10 7.92 -17.65
C VAL A 125 -3.89 9.02 -18.38
N ASP A 126 -4.95 9.56 -17.78
CA ASP A 126 -5.84 10.58 -18.39
C ASP A 126 -5.59 12.02 -17.88
N GLU A 127 -4.37 12.36 -17.46
CA GLU A 127 -3.97 13.72 -17.02
C GLU A 127 -4.77 14.31 -15.83
N ARG A 128 -5.70 13.55 -15.23
CA ARG A 128 -6.37 13.88 -13.96
C ARG A 128 -5.38 13.67 -12.83
N THR A 129 -4.55 14.67 -12.68
CA THR A 129 -3.36 14.69 -11.84
C THR A 129 -3.73 14.66 -10.35
N PHE A 130 -3.18 13.69 -9.61
CA PHE A 130 -2.97 13.76 -8.15
C PHE A 130 -1.81 14.72 -7.81
N VAL A 131 -1.72 15.85 -8.49
CA VAL A 131 -0.75 16.89 -8.09
C VAL A 131 -1.33 17.53 -6.83
N SER A 132 -0.52 17.66 -5.77
CA SER A 132 -0.93 18.40 -4.58
C SER A 132 -1.41 19.78 -5.04
N ARG A 133 -2.71 20.08 -4.91
CA ARG A 133 -3.31 21.24 -5.59
C ARG A 133 -2.87 22.56 -4.94
N ASN A 134 -2.18 22.51 -3.81
CA ASN A 134 -1.60 23.63 -3.09
C ASN A 134 -0.61 23.12 -2.01
N GLU A 135 0.11 24.05 -1.37
CA GLU A 135 1.04 23.76 -0.27
C GLU A 135 0.38 23.05 0.93
N TRP A 136 -0.91 23.33 1.16
CA TRP A 136 -1.68 22.74 2.24
C TRP A 136 -1.90 21.23 2.04
N ASP A 137 -2.18 20.80 0.81
CA ASP A 137 -2.32 19.39 0.45
C ASP A 137 -0.98 18.67 0.65
N ALA A 138 0.12 19.27 0.21
CA ALA A 138 1.46 18.69 0.38
C ALA A 138 1.83 18.52 1.86
N ARG A 139 1.54 19.54 2.69
CA ARG A 139 1.71 19.47 4.15
C ARG A 139 0.80 18.41 4.77
N SER A 140 -0.44 18.30 4.33
CA SER A 140 -1.39 17.31 4.84
C SER A 140 -0.93 15.88 4.51
N THR A 141 -0.47 15.64 3.29
CA THR A 141 0.13 14.36 2.88
C THR A 141 1.38 14.05 3.70
N TYR A 142 2.25 15.04 3.91
CA TYR A 142 3.41 14.89 4.77
C TYR A 142 3.03 14.49 6.21
N CYS A 143 2.07 15.18 6.82
CA CYS A 143 1.56 14.83 8.15
C CYS A 143 1.08 13.38 8.20
N GLY A 144 0.42 12.88 7.13
CA GLY A 144 0.00 11.49 7.00
C GLY A 144 1.16 10.49 7.01
N HIS A 145 2.30 10.82 6.39
CA HIS A 145 3.51 9.99 6.42
C HIS A 145 4.35 10.18 7.68
N HIS A 146 4.26 11.34 8.32
CA HIS A 146 5.05 11.70 9.48
C HIS A 146 4.44 11.16 10.78
N PHE A 147 3.11 11.20 10.92
CA PHE A 147 2.40 10.72 12.11
C PHE A 147 2.76 9.27 12.50
N PRO A 148 2.79 8.28 11.57
CA PRO A 148 3.20 6.93 11.90
C PRO A 148 4.59 6.84 12.54
N ARG A 149 5.51 7.74 12.24
CA ARG A 149 6.86 7.72 12.84
C ARG A 149 6.84 8.06 14.33
N PHE A 150 5.92 8.91 14.78
CA PHE A 150 5.71 9.16 16.21
C PHE A 150 5.10 7.97 16.94
N MET A 151 4.29 7.20 16.22
CA MET A 151 3.52 6.08 16.76
C MET A 151 4.19 4.74 16.54
N THR A 152 5.42 4.68 16.03
CA THR A 152 6.09 3.42 15.72
C THR A 152 7.53 3.39 16.17
N LYS A 153 8.04 2.17 16.28
CA LYS A 153 9.45 1.85 16.49
C LYS A 153 9.95 0.96 15.37
N ASP A 154 11.22 1.07 15.04
CA ASP A 154 11.86 0.11 14.16
C ASP A 154 11.92 -1.30 14.79
N LYS A 155 12.39 -2.27 14.02
CA LYS A 155 12.58 -3.67 14.45
C LYS A 155 13.49 -3.83 15.68
N ASP A 156 14.38 -2.87 15.90
CA ASP A 156 15.34 -2.86 17.01
C ASP A 156 14.74 -2.14 18.25
N GLY A 157 13.49 -1.69 18.17
CA GLY A 157 12.76 -1.02 19.24
C GLY A 157 13.11 0.46 19.40
N ARG A 158 13.88 1.05 18.47
CA ARG A 158 14.27 2.46 18.49
C ARG A 158 13.11 3.30 17.98
N LYS A 159 12.89 4.44 18.65
CA LYS A 159 11.95 5.45 18.19
C LYS A 159 12.68 6.39 17.22
N HIS A 160 11.96 6.86 16.22
CA HIS A 160 12.43 7.97 15.41
C HIS A 160 12.42 9.26 16.25
N GLU A 161 13.53 10.00 16.23
CA GLU A 161 13.59 11.32 16.87
C GLU A 161 12.94 12.36 15.96
N ALA A 162 12.15 13.26 16.56
CA ALA A 162 11.42 14.27 15.80
C ALA A 162 12.38 15.29 15.16
N GLY A 163 12.28 15.49 13.85
CA GLY A 163 12.92 16.59 13.11
C GLY A 163 14.27 16.31 12.44
N ASP A 164 14.98 15.23 12.79
CA ASP A 164 16.25 14.89 12.14
C ASP A 164 16.13 13.86 11.01
N ASP A 165 15.13 12.97 11.08
CA ASP A 165 14.95 11.92 10.08
C ASP A 165 14.18 12.41 8.85
N VAL A 166 14.79 12.23 7.67
CA VAL A 166 14.14 12.45 6.37
C VAL A 166 12.90 11.57 6.26
N VAL A 167 11.72 12.17 6.06
CA VAL A 167 10.49 11.44 5.72
C VAL A 167 10.52 11.12 4.24
N ASN A 168 10.57 9.83 3.90
CA ASN A 168 10.54 9.35 2.52
C ASN A 168 9.31 8.49 2.31
N SER A 169 8.38 8.96 1.49
CA SER A 169 7.14 8.22 1.23
C SER A 169 7.33 7.01 0.30
N ARG A 170 8.54 6.81 -0.24
CA ARG A 170 8.89 5.65 -1.07
C ARG A 170 9.04 4.35 -0.28
N GLU A 171 9.31 4.46 1.03
CA GLU A 171 9.43 3.32 1.93
C GLU A 171 8.04 2.78 2.26
N THR A 172 7.74 1.54 1.87
CA THR A 172 6.44 0.92 2.12
C THR A 172 6.60 -0.52 2.59
N TYR A 173 5.56 -1.02 3.28
CA TYR A 173 5.49 -2.39 3.76
C TYR A 173 4.17 -3.01 3.31
N ASN A 174 4.22 -3.79 2.23
CA ASN A 174 3.03 -4.35 1.61
C ASN A 174 2.86 -5.82 2.00
N GLY A 175 1.68 -6.16 2.51
CA GLY A 175 1.26 -7.55 2.62
C GLY A 175 0.55 -7.99 1.34
N VAL A 176 0.78 -9.21 0.89
CA VAL A 176 -0.04 -9.88 -0.13
C VAL A 176 -0.98 -10.84 0.57
N PHE A 177 -2.27 -10.66 0.33
CA PHE A 177 -3.34 -11.34 1.03
C PHE A 177 -4.16 -12.18 0.06
N ARG A 178 -4.65 -13.31 0.56
CA ARG A 178 -5.71 -14.08 -0.08
C ARG A 178 -7.03 -13.82 0.62
N SER A 179 -8.09 -13.64 -0.15
CA SER A 179 -9.46 -13.59 0.38
C SER A 179 -10.48 -14.10 -0.63
N ASP A 180 -11.74 -14.16 -0.21
CA ASP A 180 -12.88 -14.51 -1.04
C ASP A 180 -13.92 -13.40 -0.95
N ILE A 181 -14.43 -12.94 -2.10
CA ILE A 181 -15.67 -12.15 -2.16
C ILE A 181 -16.83 -13.14 -2.21
N ILE A 182 -17.73 -13.07 -1.23
CA ILE A 182 -18.91 -13.94 -1.17
C ILE A 182 -20.07 -13.22 -1.88
N LEU A 183 -20.62 -13.86 -2.91
CA LEU A 183 -21.75 -13.36 -3.67
C LEU A 183 -23.09 -13.72 -2.99
N PRO A 184 -24.21 -13.07 -3.37
CA PRO A 184 -25.52 -13.34 -2.78
C PRO A 184 -25.99 -14.80 -2.92
N ASP A 185 -25.54 -15.51 -3.95
CA ASP A 185 -25.81 -16.92 -4.20
C ASP A 185 -24.85 -17.87 -3.46
N LEU A 186 -24.02 -17.33 -2.55
CA LEU A 186 -22.97 -18.04 -1.79
C LEU A 186 -21.81 -18.56 -2.62
N SER A 187 -21.79 -18.30 -3.94
CA SER A 187 -20.60 -18.51 -4.74
C SER A 187 -19.50 -17.53 -4.30
N ARG A 188 -18.25 -17.85 -4.65
CA ARG A 188 -17.08 -17.12 -4.19
C ARG A 188 -16.22 -16.73 -5.36
N ILE A 189 -15.75 -15.48 -5.32
CA ILE A 189 -14.67 -15.01 -6.20
C ILE A 189 -13.39 -15.04 -5.39
N LYS A 190 -12.43 -15.86 -5.81
CA LYS A 190 -11.12 -15.96 -5.17
C LYS A 190 -10.25 -14.76 -5.55
N LEU A 191 -9.67 -14.12 -4.55
CA LEU A 191 -8.93 -12.87 -4.71
C LEU A 191 -7.54 -12.99 -4.09
N THR A 192 -6.53 -12.53 -4.81
CA THR A 192 -5.22 -12.18 -4.24
C THR A 192 -5.00 -10.68 -4.40
N TYR A 193 -4.58 -9.99 -3.35
CA TYR A 193 -4.33 -8.55 -3.42
C TYR A 193 -3.16 -8.10 -2.56
N SER A 194 -2.44 -7.08 -3.02
CA SER A 194 -1.46 -6.38 -2.18
C SER A 194 -2.12 -5.24 -1.40
N ALA A 195 -1.63 -4.97 -0.20
CA ALA A 195 -2.07 -3.84 0.60
C ALA A 195 -0.92 -3.31 1.45
N ASP A 196 -0.67 -2.00 1.33
CA ASP A 196 0.24 -1.31 2.24
C ASP A 196 -0.33 -1.39 3.66
N GLN A 197 0.46 -2.03 4.52
CA GLN A 197 0.20 -2.14 5.93
C GLN A 197 0.93 -0.96 6.56
N GLY A 198 0.30 0.22 6.53
CA GLY A 198 0.80 1.41 7.21
C GLY A 198 1.36 0.98 8.57
N SER A 199 2.65 1.18 8.74
CA SER A 199 3.51 0.40 9.64
C SER A 199 2.88 0.18 11.03
N GLY A 200 2.24 -0.97 11.20
CA GLY A 200 1.31 -1.19 12.32
C GLY A 200 0.51 -2.48 12.14
N SER A 201 1.20 -3.61 11.98
CA SER A 201 0.59 -4.92 12.27
C SER A 201 0.92 -5.29 13.72
N THR A 202 -0.12 -5.46 14.53
CA THR A 202 -0.11 -6.08 15.87
C THR A 202 0.34 -7.53 15.83
#